data_AF-V5P7M0-F1
#
_entry.id   AF-V5P7M0-F1
#
_cell.length_a   1.000
_cell.length_b   1.000
_cell.length_c   1.000
_cell.angle_alpha   90.00
_cell.angle_beta   90.00
_cell.angle_gamma   90.00
#
_symmetry.space_group_name_H-M   'P 1'
#
loop_
_entity.id
_entity.type
_entity.pdbx_description
1 polymer ?
#
loop_
_entity_poly.entity_id
_entity_poly.type
_entity_poly.pdbx_seq_one_letter_code
_entity_poly.pdbx_strand_id
1 'polypeptide(L)'
;WLLPNWFPFHPGRLWCHCRMVYLPMGYLYGSRFIYSDAETDPLIGELREELYCQPYGSIDWDSTRHLVAPMDNYSPIPAFMKFAQNCLSIYENWQIFGPLRGAVRKAGLRFCSEYMKAEDLQTNYIDIGPVNKALNMISAFHAANNDINDPAVRSHMMRVPDYLWVAEDGMKMCGYNGSQC
;
A
#
# COMPACT_ATOMS: atom_id res chain seq x y z
N TRP A 1 11.25 -1.50 -7.48
CA TRP A 1 12.30 -1.88 -6.52
C TRP A 1 13.50 -2.56 -7.17
N LEU A 2 13.32 -3.44 -8.15
CA LEU A 2 14.43 -4.14 -8.83
C LEU A 2 15.15 -3.33 -9.94
N LEU A 3 14.91 -2.02 -10.03
CA LEU A 3 15.56 -1.21 -11.07
C LEU A 3 17.05 -1.07 -10.72
N PRO A 4 17.95 -0.91 -11.71
CA PRO A 4 19.35 -0.64 -11.42
C PRO A 4 19.51 0.66 -10.63
N ASN A 5 20.50 0.69 -9.74
CA ASN A 5 20.80 1.85 -8.92
C ASN A 5 21.20 3.10 -9.71
N TRP A 6 21.49 3.05 -11.01
CA TRP A 6 21.76 4.24 -11.83
C TRP A 6 20.49 4.84 -12.47
N PHE A 7 19.36 4.13 -12.42
CA PHE A 7 18.12 4.59 -13.05
C PHE A 7 17.58 5.85 -12.35
N PRO A 8 17.18 6.92 -13.08
CA PRO A 8 16.85 8.21 -12.48
C PRO A 8 15.67 8.14 -11.51
N PHE A 9 14.70 7.27 -11.78
CA PHE A 9 13.51 7.07 -10.95
C PHE A 9 13.63 5.85 -10.01
N HIS A 10 14.86 5.43 -9.69
CA HIS A 10 15.07 4.35 -8.72
C HIS A 10 14.48 4.73 -7.34
N PRO A 11 13.70 3.86 -6.67
CA PRO A 11 13.06 4.18 -5.39
C PRO A 11 14.01 4.67 -4.29
N GLY A 12 15.27 4.21 -4.31
CA GLY A 12 16.31 4.68 -3.38
C GLY A 12 16.66 6.17 -3.51
N ARG A 13 16.31 6.82 -4.63
CA ARG A 13 16.46 8.28 -4.83
C ARG A 13 15.22 9.08 -4.46
N LEU A 14 14.08 8.42 -4.22
CA LEU A 14 12.87 9.09 -3.82
C LEU A 14 12.95 9.50 -2.34
N TRP A 15 12.20 10.54 -2.00
CA TRP A 15 12.04 11.00 -0.62
C TRP A 15 11.63 9.83 0.29
N CYS A 16 12.18 9.79 1.51
CA CYS A 16 12.02 8.67 2.43
C CYS A 16 10.56 8.33 2.70
N HIS A 17 9.72 9.30 3.06
CA HIS A 17 8.30 9.07 3.30
C HIS A 17 7.59 8.49 2.08
N CYS A 18 7.85 9.05 0.89
CA CYS A 18 7.29 8.55 -0.35
C CYS A 18 7.66 7.08 -0.58
N ARG A 19 8.95 6.75 -0.57
CA ARG A 19 9.38 5.37 -0.84
C ARG A 19 8.93 4.38 0.24
N MET A 20 8.89 4.78 1.51
CA MET A 20 8.47 3.89 2.60
C MET A 20 6.96 3.64 2.59
N VAL A 21 6.15 4.54 2.05
CA VAL A 21 4.71 4.29 1.82
C VAL A 21 4.49 3.43 0.57
N TYR A 22 5.16 3.75 -0.55
CA TYR A 22 4.99 3.00 -1.80
C TYR A 22 5.59 1.58 -1.75
N LEU A 23 6.47 1.28 -0.78
CA LEU A 23 7.07 -0.04 -0.58
C LEU A 23 6.01 -1.11 -0.23
N PRO A 24 5.29 -1.01 0.91
CA PRO A 24 4.24 -1.95 1.24
C PRO A 24 3.03 -1.85 0.30
N MET A 25 2.69 -0.65 -0.22
CA MET A 25 1.64 -0.53 -1.25
C MET A 25 1.97 -1.38 -2.49
N GLY A 26 3.22 -1.29 -2.96
CA GLY A 26 3.68 -2.09 -4.09
C GLY A 26 3.70 -3.60 -3.80
N TYR A 27 4.01 -3.99 -2.56
CA TYR A 27 3.93 -5.38 -2.12
C TYR A 27 2.49 -5.90 -2.15
N LEU A 28 1.55 -5.22 -1.48
CA LEU A 28 0.14 -5.62 -1.40
C LEU A 28 -0.53 -5.62 -2.78
N TYR A 29 -0.24 -4.60 -3.60
CA TYR A 29 -0.70 -4.57 -4.99
C TYR A 29 -0.14 -5.76 -5.78
N GLY A 30 1.17 -6.02 -5.67
CA GLY A 30 1.83 -7.10 -6.39
C GLY A 30 1.38 -8.50 -5.95
N SER A 31 1.04 -8.69 -4.67
CA SER A 31 0.50 -9.96 -4.16
C SER A 31 -1.00 -10.13 -4.43
N ARG A 32 -1.70 -9.06 -4.85
CA ARG A 32 -3.16 -9.02 -4.97
C ARG A 32 -3.83 -9.40 -3.65
N PHE A 33 -3.33 -8.82 -2.57
CA PHE A 33 -3.91 -9.05 -1.25
C PHE A 33 -5.37 -8.60 -1.21
N ILE A 34 -6.24 -9.52 -0.80
CA ILE A 34 -7.68 -9.31 -0.63
C ILE A 34 -8.04 -9.96 0.71
N TYR A 35 -8.91 -9.29 1.46
CA TYR A 35 -9.51 -9.88 2.67
C TYR A 35 -10.31 -11.13 2.32
N SER A 36 -10.12 -12.22 3.06
CA SER A 36 -10.65 -13.56 2.73
C SER A 36 -12.16 -13.58 2.53
N ASP A 37 -12.89 -12.81 3.33
CA ASP A 37 -14.35 -12.83 3.37
C ASP A 37 -14.94 -11.63 2.63
N ALA A 38 -14.18 -10.98 1.76
CA ALA A 38 -14.59 -9.75 1.07
C ALA A 38 -15.89 -9.87 0.24
N GLU A 39 -16.23 -11.08 -0.22
CA GLU A 39 -17.46 -11.33 -0.98
C GLU A 39 -18.65 -11.74 -0.10
N THR A 40 -18.41 -12.11 1.15
CA THR A 40 -19.44 -12.64 2.06
C THR A 40 -19.69 -11.76 3.29
N ASP A 41 -18.79 -10.82 3.57
CA ASP A 41 -18.91 -9.89 4.69
C ASP A 41 -20.04 -8.87 4.43
N PRO A 42 -21.09 -8.83 5.28
CA PRO A 42 -22.22 -7.91 5.11
C PRO A 42 -21.79 -6.44 5.09
N LEU A 43 -20.79 -6.06 5.89
CA LEU A 43 -20.30 -4.68 5.94
C LEU A 43 -19.68 -4.26 4.61
N ILE A 44 -18.96 -5.17 3.94
CA ILE A 44 -18.41 -4.88 2.62
C ILE A 44 -19.52 -4.76 1.57
N GLY A 45 -20.58 -5.58 1.69
CA GLY A 45 -21.79 -5.42 0.89
C GLY A 45 -22.42 -4.04 1.04
N GLU A 46 -22.63 -3.58 2.28
CA GLU A 46 -23.19 -2.26 2.58
C GLU A 46 -22.30 -1.12 2.05
N LEU A 47 -20.99 -1.19 2.27
CA LEU A 47 -20.04 -0.20 1.74
C LEU A 47 -20.05 -0.11 0.21
N ARG A 48 -20.27 -1.23 -0.50
CA ARG A 48 -20.37 -1.24 -1.97
C ARG A 48 -21.63 -0.55 -2.49
N GLU A 49 -22.70 -0.48 -1.69
CA GLU A 49 -23.92 0.24 -2.03
C GLU A 49 -23.86 1.72 -1.60
N GLU A 50 -23.18 2.04 -0.49
CA GLU A 50 -23.12 3.39 0.07
C GLU A 50 -22.08 4.32 -0.59
N LEU A 51 -20.89 3.78 -0.94
CA LEU A 51 -19.76 4.61 -1.36
C LEU A 51 -19.82 5.06 -2.83
N TYR A 52 -20.62 4.41 -3.67
CA TYR A 52 -20.62 4.63 -5.11
C TYR A 52 -21.96 5.19 -5.61
N CYS A 53 -21.90 6.18 -6.50
CA CYS A 53 -23.11 6.79 -7.07
C CYS A 53 -23.80 5.93 -8.14
N GLN A 54 -23.23 4.77 -8.48
CA GLN A 54 -23.74 3.83 -9.48
C GLN A 54 -23.61 2.39 -8.96
N PRO A 55 -24.40 1.43 -9.46
CA PRO A 55 -24.34 0.05 -9.00
C PRO A 55 -22.92 -0.50 -9.10
N TYR A 56 -22.42 -1.08 -8.00
CA TYR A 56 -21.02 -1.51 -7.88
C TYR A 56 -20.55 -2.42 -9.05
N GLY A 57 -21.38 -3.38 -9.45
CA GLY A 57 -21.09 -4.31 -10.54
C GLY A 57 -21.09 -3.69 -11.95
N SER A 58 -21.54 -2.44 -12.10
CA SER A 58 -21.56 -1.71 -13.38
C SER A 58 -20.36 -0.77 -13.58
N ILE A 59 -19.49 -0.64 -12.57
CA ILE A 59 -18.33 0.27 -12.62
C ILE A 59 -17.26 -0.30 -13.55
N ASP A 60 -16.91 0.47 -14.58
CA ASP A 60 -15.74 0.22 -15.41
C ASP A 60 -14.47 0.73 -14.70
N TRP A 61 -13.86 -0.13 -13.89
CA TRP A 61 -12.66 0.18 -13.11
C TRP A 61 -11.45 0.59 -13.95
N ASP A 62 -11.36 0.17 -15.21
CA ASP A 62 -10.23 0.56 -16.06
C ASP A 62 -10.29 2.03 -16.45
N SER A 63 -11.51 2.57 -16.58
CA SER A 63 -11.76 3.99 -16.86
C SER A 63 -11.51 4.91 -15.65
N THR A 64 -11.55 4.38 -14.43
CA THR A 64 -11.47 5.20 -13.20
C THR A 64 -10.04 5.52 -12.76
N ARG A 65 -9.01 4.87 -13.33
CA ARG A 65 -7.60 4.99 -12.88
C ARG A 65 -7.04 6.42 -12.85
N HIS A 66 -7.58 7.33 -13.67
CA HIS A 66 -7.17 8.73 -13.74
C HIS A 66 -8.24 9.71 -13.23
N LEU A 67 -9.34 9.20 -12.68
CA LEU A 67 -10.42 10.02 -12.15
C LEU A 67 -10.08 10.48 -10.73
N VAL A 68 -10.02 11.79 -10.56
CA VAL A 68 -9.84 12.48 -9.27
C VAL A 68 -10.79 13.65 -9.28
N ALA A 69 -11.53 13.87 -8.17
CA ALA A 69 -12.42 15.00 -8.04
C ALA A 69 -11.62 16.31 -8.26
N PRO A 70 -12.07 17.23 -9.13
CA PRO A 70 -11.31 18.45 -9.44
C PRO A 70 -11.02 19.32 -8.22
N MET A 71 -11.91 19.30 -7.22
CA MET A 71 -11.77 20.07 -5.98
C MET A 71 -10.62 19.58 -5.09
N ASP A 72 -10.32 18.28 -5.12
CA ASP A 72 -9.29 17.65 -4.28
C ASP A 72 -7.96 17.45 -5.03
N ASN A 73 -7.89 17.82 -6.31
CA ASN A 73 -6.74 17.60 -7.16
C ASN A 73 -5.67 18.70 -7.02
N TYR A 74 -4.98 18.71 -5.87
CA TYR A 74 -3.91 19.67 -5.58
C TYR A 74 -2.71 19.58 -6.55
N SER A 75 -2.39 18.38 -7.05
CA SER A 75 -1.25 18.15 -7.95
C SER A 75 -1.67 17.31 -9.16
N PRO A 76 -2.15 17.96 -10.24
CA PRO A 76 -2.63 17.26 -11.43
C PRO A 76 -1.55 16.40 -12.07
N ILE A 77 -1.91 15.17 -12.44
CA ILE A 77 -1.00 14.20 -13.08
C ILE A 77 -0.57 14.74 -14.46
N PRO A 78 0.73 14.99 -14.71
CA PRO A 78 1.22 15.46 -16.01
C PRO A 78 0.92 14.45 -17.13
N ALA A 79 0.76 14.94 -18.36
CA ALA A 79 0.43 14.08 -19.52
C ALA A 79 1.44 12.93 -19.71
N PHE A 80 2.73 13.20 -19.53
CA PHE A 80 3.78 12.17 -19.61
C PHE A 80 3.62 11.08 -18.54
N MET A 81 3.24 11.44 -17.31
CA MET A 81 2.98 10.48 -16.23
C MET A 81 1.74 9.63 -16.53
N LYS A 82 0.67 10.23 -17.06
CA LYS A 82 -0.52 9.48 -17.52
C LYS A 82 -0.16 8.46 -18.60
N PHE A 83 0.65 8.87 -19.57
CA PHE A 83 1.16 7.98 -20.61
C PHE A 83 1.98 6.82 -20.02
N ALA A 84 2.95 7.12 -19.16
CA ALA A 84 3.77 6.09 -18.50
C ALA A 84 2.93 5.10 -17.68
N GLN A 85 1.97 5.59 -16.90
CA GLN A 85 1.05 4.75 -16.11
C GLN A 85 0.17 3.86 -17.00
N ASN A 86 -0.28 4.37 -18.15
CA ASN A 86 -1.04 3.55 -19.12
C ASN A 86 -0.17 2.45 -19.74
N CYS A 87 1.08 2.74 -20.09
CA CYS A 87 2.02 1.70 -20.55
C CYS A 87 2.26 0.63 -19.47
N LEU A 88 2.41 1.04 -18.20
CA LEU A 88 2.57 0.11 -17.08
C LEU A 88 1.33 -0.73 -16.83
N SER A 89 0.12 -0.16 -16.99
CA SER A 89 -1.14 -0.91 -16.89
C SER A 89 -1.28 -1.95 -18.00
N ILE A 90 -0.87 -1.62 -19.24
CA ILE A 90 -0.81 -2.59 -20.33
C ILE A 90 0.16 -3.72 -20.00
N TYR A 91 1.38 -3.40 -19.56
CA TYR A 91 2.34 -4.41 -19.10
C TYR A 91 1.76 -5.30 -17.98
N GLU A 92 1.02 -4.70 -17.05
CA GLU A 92 0.44 -5.39 -15.92
C GLU A 92 -0.74 -6.31 -16.30
N ASN A 93 -1.47 -6.03 -17.38
CA ASN A 93 -2.63 -6.82 -17.81
C ASN A 93 -2.35 -7.76 -18.99
N TRP A 94 -1.33 -7.49 -19.80
CA TRP A 94 -1.10 -8.21 -21.04
C TRP A 94 -0.45 -9.59 -20.82
N GLN A 95 -1.13 -10.64 -21.29
CA GLN A 95 -0.71 -12.04 -21.11
C GLN A 95 0.63 -12.39 -21.77
N ILE A 96 1.03 -11.66 -22.82
CA ILE A 96 2.31 -11.89 -23.52
C ILE A 96 3.50 -11.76 -22.56
N PHE A 97 3.42 -10.83 -21.59
CA PHE A 97 4.47 -10.65 -20.59
C PHE A 97 4.32 -11.58 -19.37
N GLY A 98 3.31 -12.45 -19.34
CA GLY A 98 2.94 -13.27 -18.17
C GLY A 98 4.12 -13.97 -17.47
N PRO A 99 4.93 -14.80 -18.17
CA PRO A 99 6.04 -15.52 -17.56
C PRO A 99 7.12 -14.61 -16.99
N LEU A 100 7.55 -13.61 -17.77
CA LEU A 100 8.57 -12.65 -17.36
C LEU A 100 8.07 -11.80 -16.17
N ARG A 101 6.84 -11.28 -16.27
CA ARG A 101 6.16 -10.50 -15.24
C ARG A 101 6.05 -11.30 -13.95
N GLY A 102 5.67 -12.57 -14.02
CA GLY A 102 5.58 -13.46 -12.85
C GLY A 102 6.92 -13.63 -12.13
N ALA A 103 7.99 -13.88 -12.89
CA ALA A 103 9.34 -14.01 -12.33
C ALA A 103 9.84 -12.71 -11.68
N VAL A 104 9.71 -11.58 -12.39
CA VAL A 104 10.10 -10.25 -11.91
C VAL A 104 9.27 -9.84 -10.69
N ARG A 105 7.97 -10.10 -10.71
CA ARG A 105 7.06 -9.83 -9.59
C ARG A 105 7.45 -10.63 -8.34
N LYS A 106 7.71 -11.94 -8.47
CA LYS A 106 8.16 -12.77 -7.34
C LYS A 106 9.45 -12.23 -6.72
N ALA A 107 10.42 -11.86 -7.55
CA ALA A 107 11.67 -11.26 -7.08
C ALA A 107 11.44 -9.89 -6.41
N GLY A 108 10.54 -9.06 -6.96
CA GLY A 108 10.19 -7.75 -6.42
C GLY A 108 9.47 -7.86 -5.07
N LEU A 109 8.52 -8.79 -4.94
CA LEU A 109 7.81 -9.05 -3.69
C LEU A 109 8.75 -9.55 -2.59
N ARG A 110 9.71 -10.42 -2.92
CA ARG A 110 10.74 -10.85 -1.98
C ARG A 110 11.58 -9.68 -1.50
N PHE A 111 12.06 -8.83 -2.42
CA PHE A 111 12.81 -7.63 -2.05
C PHE A 111 11.99 -6.71 -1.14
N CYS A 112 10.72 -6.45 -1.48
CA CYS A 112 9.87 -5.60 -0.65
C CYS A 112 9.69 -6.17 0.76
N SER A 113 9.42 -7.47 0.86
CA SER A 113 9.25 -8.16 2.15
C SER A 113 10.52 -8.11 3.00
N GLU A 114 11.69 -8.33 2.40
CA GLU A 114 12.98 -8.24 3.09
C GLU A 114 13.27 -6.81 3.56
N TYR A 115 12.98 -5.80 2.73
CA TYR A 115 13.18 -4.40 3.07
C TYR A 115 12.26 -3.95 4.21
N MET A 116 10.96 -4.28 4.14
CA MET A 116 9.99 -3.97 5.22
C MET A 116 10.43 -4.63 6.52
N LYS A 117 10.84 -5.91 6.49
CA LYS A 117 11.36 -6.59 7.68
C LYS A 117 12.58 -5.88 8.28
N ALA A 118 13.46 -5.33 7.45
CA ALA A 118 14.62 -4.57 7.93
C ALA A 118 14.19 -3.23 8.58
N GLU A 119 13.21 -2.53 8.01
CA GLU A 119 12.62 -1.32 8.60
C GLU A 119 11.95 -1.63 9.95
N ASP A 120 11.10 -2.65 9.99
CA ASP A 120 10.37 -3.08 11.17
C ASP A 120 11.34 -3.36 12.33
N LEU A 121 12.42 -4.11 12.07
CA LEU A 121 13.43 -4.42 13.10
C LEU A 121 14.22 -3.19 13.54
N GLN A 122 14.56 -2.28 12.62
CA GLN A 122 15.37 -1.10 12.91
C GLN A 122 14.58 -0.03 13.69
N THR A 123 13.27 0.06 13.47
CA THR A 123 12.38 1.04 14.11
C THR A 123 11.61 0.46 15.28
N ASN A 124 11.85 -0.82 15.62
CA ASN A 124 11.10 -1.54 16.63
C ASN A 124 9.58 -1.51 16.36
N TYR A 125 9.22 -1.72 15.08
CA TYR A 125 7.86 -1.83 14.54
C TYR A 125 7.02 -0.54 14.63
N ILE A 126 7.68 0.62 14.83
CA ILE A 126 7.04 1.94 14.78
C ILE A 126 7.01 2.47 13.35
N ASP A 127 8.03 2.15 12.57
CA ASP A 127 8.29 2.65 11.23
C ASP A 127 8.42 4.19 11.15
N ILE A 128 8.63 4.75 9.95
CA ILE A 128 8.83 6.21 9.80
C ILE A 128 7.57 7.05 10.06
N GLY A 129 6.37 6.49 9.94
CA GLY A 129 5.11 7.20 10.13
C GLY A 129 3.87 6.29 10.12
N PRO A 130 2.68 6.85 10.36
CA PRO A 130 1.46 6.07 10.59
C PRO A 130 1.01 5.27 9.36
N VAL A 131 1.17 5.85 8.18
CA VAL A 131 0.70 5.25 6.92
C VAL A 131 1.51 4.01 6.57
N ASN A 132 2.85 4.13 6.54
CA ASN A 132 3.68 2.98 6.23
C ASN A 132 3.66 1.96 7.38
N LYS A 133 3.52 2.40 8.65
CA LYS A 133 3.28 1.48 9.77
C LYS A 133 2.04 0.61 9.59
N ALA A 134 0.92 1.20 9.20
CA ALA A 134 -0.31 0.44 8.97
C ALA A 134 -0.15 -0.57 7.83
N LEU A 135 0.51 -0.16 6.74
CA LEU A 135 0.71 -1.01 5.57
C LEU A 135 1.78 -2.09 5.77
N ASN A 136 2.86 -1.82 6.52
CA ASN A 136 3.86 -2.82 6.91
C ASN A 136 3.21 -3.88 7.81
N MET A 137 2.37 -3.46 8.77
CA MET A 137 1.61 -4.39 9.62
C MET A 137 0.71 -5.33 8.80
N ILE A 138 -0.05 -4.81 7.84
CA ILE A 138 -0.88 -5.66 6.94
C ILE A 138 0.00 -6.56 6.07
N SER A 139 1.14 -6.04 5.59
CA SER A 139 2.08 -6.82 4.78
C SER A 139 2.73 -7.95 5.58
N ALA A 140 3.06 -7.72 6.85
CA ALA A 140 3.55 -8.74 7.78
C ALA A 140 2.49 -9.80 8.06
N PHE A 141 1.23 -9.39 8.28
CA PHE A 141 0.11 -10.31 8.45
C PHE A 141 -0.10 -11.21 7.22
N HIS A 142 -0.09 -10.63 6.03
CA HIS A 142 -0.15 -11.39 4.78
C HIS A 142 1.05 -12.35 4.63
N ALA A 143 2.27 -11.89 4.92
CA ALA A 143 3.47 -12.71 4.85
C ALA A 143 3.46 -13.87 5.87
N ALA A 144 2.78 -13.70 7.01
CA ALA A 144 2.55 -14.72 8.03
C ALA A 144 1.38 -15.68 7.70
N ASN A 145 0.88 -15.68 6.45
CA ASN A 145 -0.29 -16.47 6.03
C ASN A 145 -1.54 -16.19 6.91
N ASN A 146 -1.76 -14.93 7.26
CA ASN A 146 -2.87 -14.48 8.08
C ASN A 146 -2.84 -15.02 9.53
N ASP A 147 -1.67 -15.42 10.04
CA ASP A 147 -1.51 -15.81 11.44
C ASP A 147 -1.29 -14.58 12.34
N ILE A 148 -2.29 -14.28 13.18
CA ILE A 148 -2.22 -13.21 14.18
C ILE A 148 -1.20 -13.50 15.30
N ASN A 149 -0.80 -14.77 15.48
CA ASN A 149 0.13 -15.16 16.53
C ASN A 149 1.60 -15.03 16.12
N ASP A 150 1.87 -14.76 14.85
CA ASP A 150 3.23 -14.54 14.37
C ASP A 150 3.91 -13.40 15.15
N PRO A 151 5.15 -13.59 15.62
CA PRO A 151 5.84 -12.60 16.45
C PRO A 151 5.92 -11.21 15.82
N ALA A 152 6.15 -11.11 14.51
CA ALA A 152 6.25 -9.82 13.82
C ALA A 152 4.90 -9.10 13.78
N VAL A 153 3.81 -9.85 13.53
CA VAL A 153 2.44 -9.32 13.55
C VAL A 153 2.10 -8.81 14.94
N ARG A 154 2.40 -9.59 15.98
CA ARG A 154 2.17 -9.20 17.38
C ARG A 154 2.98 -7.95 17.74
N SER A 155 4.24 -7.86 17.34
CA SER A 155 5.06 -6.67 17.59
C SER A 155 4.47 -5.43 16.92
N HIS A 156 3.99 -5.54 15.68
CA HIS A 156 3.28 -4.45 15.00
C HIS A 156 2.00 -4.03 15.72
N MET A 157 1.19 -4.98 16.18
CA MET A 157 -0.06 -4.70 16.90
C MET A 157 0.22 -3.97 18.22
N MET A 158 1.27 -4.36 18.95
CA MET A 158 1.68 -3.71 20.19
C MET A 158 2.11 -2.25 20.00
N ARG A 159 2.48 -1.86 18.77
CA ARG A 159 2.90 -0.48 18.41
C ARG A 159 1.79 0.41 17.86
N VAL A 160 0.56 -0.11 17.70
CA VAL A 160 -0.58 0.71 17.27
C VAL A 160 -0.87 1.86 18.27
N PRO A 161 -0.85 1.65 19.59
CA PRO A 161 -1.12 2.71 20.57
C PRO A 161 -0.13 3.88 20.50
N ASP A 162 1.12 3.67 20.07
CA ASP A 162 2.14 4.73 19.92
C ASP A 162 1.67 5.84 18.96
N TYR A 163 0.73 5.54 18.05
CA TYR A 163 0.14 6.50 17.12
C TYR A 163 -1.23 7.03 17.54
N LEU A 164 -1.83 6.56 18.64
CA LEU A 164 -3.18 6.97 19.06
C LEU A 164 -3.11 8.05 20.13
N TRP A 165 -3.83 9.16 19.90
CA TRP A 165 -3.90 10.29 20.82
C TRP A 165 -5.34 10.67 21.11
N VAL A 166 -5.66 10.91 22.37
CA VAL A 166 -6.96 11.40 22.81
C VAL A 166 -6.88 12.92 22.98
N ALA A 167 -7.62 13.63 22.14
CA ALA A 167 -7.80 15.08 22.21
C ALA A 167 -9.23 15.43 22.65
N GLU A 168 -9.52 16.72 22.77
CA GLU A 168 -10.82 17.27 23.16
C GLU A 168 -11.98 16.87 22.22
N ASP A 169 -11.66 16.56 20.95
CA ASP A 169 -12.58 16.10 19.91
C ASP A 169 -12.59 14.57 19.73
N GLY A 170 -11.89 13.83 20.60
CA GLY A 170 -11.85 12.37 20.61
C GLY A 170 -10.49 11.78 20.24
N MET A 171 -10.47 10.47 19.97
CA MET A 171 -9.26 9.74 19.64
C MET A 171 -8.91 9.88 18.16
N LYS A 172 -7.63 10.19 17.86
CA LYS A 172 -7.10 10.34 16.50
C LYS A 172 -5.75 9.64 16.34
N MET A 173 -5.37 9.38 15.08
CA MET A 173 -4.05 8.87 14.75
C MET A 173 -3.09 10.05 14.49
N CYS A 174 -1.93 10.03 15.15
CA CYS A 174 -0.89 11.05 15.02
C CYS A 174 -0.14 10.92 13.69
N GLY A 175 0.40 12.04 13.18
CA GLY A 175 1.23 12.07 11.97
C GLY A 175 2.61 11.39 12.11
N TYR A 176 3.04 11.15 13.34
CA TYR A 176 4.22 10.42 13.78
C TYR A 176 3.88 9.74 15.13
N ASN A 177 4.80 8.99 15.73
CA ASN A 177 4.64 8.50 17.11
C ASN A 177 4.69 9.61 18.19
N GLY A 178 4.83 10.87 17.74
CA GLY A 178 4.72 12.09 18.53
C GLY A 178 5.71 13.15 18.07
N SER A 179 5.87 14.20 18.87
CA SER A 179 6.80 15.32 18.63
C SER A 179 7.65 15.61 19.86
N GLN A 180 8.02 14.56 20.60
CA GLN A 180 8.66 14.66 21.92
C GLN A 180 10.13 15.11 21.88
N CYS A 181 10.80 15.01 20.72
CA CYS A 181 12.22 15.30 20.53
C CYS A 181 12.48 16.76 20.12
#